data_AF-A0A7C9AIX3-F1
#
_entry.id   AF-A0A7C9AIX3-F1
#
_cell.length_a   1.000
_cell.length_b   1.000
_cell.length_c   1.000
_cell.angle_alpha   90.00
_cell.angle_beta   90.00
_cell.angle_gamma   90.00
#
_symmetry.space_group_name_H-M   'P 1'
#
loop_
_entity.id
_entity.type
_entity.pdbx_description
1 polymer ?
#
loop_
_entity_poly.entity_id
_entity_poly.type
_entity_poly.pdbx_seq_one_letter_code
_entity_poly.pdbx_strand_id
1 'polypeptide(L)'
;RLFSEDEELEQLLNGEICFKVYPFSSGGQTSNAERKIILPGSFNPLHEGHIQLLEVASSLLESGYPCFEISAINADKPPLTRSQIKERVKQFEKVGKTVIISNQPFFYKKADLFPGSAFV
;
A
#
# COMPACT_ATOMS: atom_id res chain seq x y z
N ARG A 1 21.57 9.47 -3.63
CA ARG A 1 20.77 10.59 -4.20
C ARG A 1 19.37 10.41 -3.65
N LEU A 2 18.79 11.42 -2.98
CA LEU A 2 17.40 11.37 -2.55
C LEU A 2 16.53 11.71 -3.76
N PHE A 3 15.61 10.82 -4.12
CA PHE A 3 14.61 11.08 -5.15
C PHE A 3 13.45 11.87 -4.53
N SER A 4 12.85 12.76 -5.30
CA SER A 4 11.57 13.39 -4.96
C SER A 4 10.43 12.38 -5.06
N GLU A 5 9.30 12.69 -4.43
CA GLU A 5 8.11 11.84 -4.50
C GLU A 5 7.68 11.57 -5.96
N ASP A 6 7.75 12.58 -6.82
CA ASP A 6 7.39 12.45 -8.24
C ASP A 6 8.34 11.53 -9.00
N GLU A 7 9.64 11.59 -8.71
CA GLU A 7 10.63 10.68 -9.30
C GLU A 7 10.39 9.24 -8.84
N GLU A 8 10.09 9.01 -7.56
CA GLU A 8 9.80 7.67 -7.05
C GLU A 8 8.51 7.08 -7.62
N LEU A 9 7.47 7.91 -7.80
CA LEU A 9 6.24 7.48 -8.45
C LEU A 9 6.46 7.18 -9.94
N GLU A 10 7.32 7.93 -10.62
CA GLU A 10 7.72 7.64 -12.00
C GLU A 10 8.46 6.31 -12.09
N GLN A 11 9.44 6.08 -11.21
CA GLN A 11 10.16 4.81 -11.11
C GLN A 11 9.22 3.63 -10.85
N LEU A 12 8.22 3.80 -9.99
CA LEU A 12 7.22 2.77 -9.70
C LEU A 12 6.40 2.41 -10.95
N LEU A 13 5.94 3.43 -11.68
CA LEU A 13 5.12 3.28 -12.88
C LEU A 13 5.92 2.69 -14.05
N ASN A 14 7.22 2.99 -14.13
CA ASN A 14 8.14 2.43 -15.12
C ASN A 14 8.65 1.02 -14.74
N GLY A 15 8.34 0.54 -13.53
CA GLY A 15 8.76 -0.78 -13.07
C GLY A 15 10.18 -0.85 -12.50
N GLU A 16 10.83 0.29 -12.29
CA GLU A 16 12.18 0.38 -11.71
C GLU A 16 12.19 0.05 -10.22
N ILE A 17 11.10 0.41 -9.51
CA ILE A 17 10.82 -0.06 -8.14
C ILE A 17 9.49 -0.79 -8.12
N CYS A 18 9.35 -1.78 -7.23
CA CYS A 18 8.15 -2.61 -7.15
C CYS A 18 7.03 -2.00 -6.29
N PHE A 19 7.40 -1.21 -5.29
CA PHE A 19 6.43 -0.54 -4.42
C PHE A 19 7.03 0.71 -3.77
N LYS A 20 6.13 1.59 -3.31
CA LYS A 20 6.44 2.76 -2.47
C LYS A 20 5.55 2.73 -1.23
N VAL A 21 6.12 3.02 -0.06
CA VAL A 21 5.39 3.05 1.23
C VAL A 21 5.17 4.49 1.68
N TYR A 22 3.96 4.78 2.15
CA TYR A 22 3.60 6.04 2.79
C TYR A 22 3.25 5.78 4.27
N PRO A 23 4.20 5.94 5.20
CA PRO A 23 4.02 5.58 6.60
C PRO A 23 3.40 6.73 7.41
N PHE A 24 2.11 6.98 7.22
CA PHE A 24 1.42 8.06 7.96
C PHE A 24 1.13 7.74 9.43
N SER A 25 1.25 6.48 9.83
CA SER A 25 1.09 6.08 11.23
C SER A 25 2.34 6.40 12.04
N SER A 26 2.15 7.02 13.20
CA SER A 26 3.23 7.50 14.08
C SER A 26 4.05 6.39 14.77
N GLY A 27 3.80 5.12 14.44
CA GLY A 27 4.37 3.96 15.11
C GLY A 27 5.37 3.21 14.23
N GLY A 28 6.63 3.63 14.23
CA GLY A 28 7.77 2.85 13.74
C GLY A 28 8.00 2.90 12.23
N GLN A 29 9.26 3.11 11.85
CA GLN A 29 9.75 2.87 10.49
C GLN A 29 9.46 1.41 10.13
N THR A 30 8.58 1.16 9.17
CA THR A 30 8.36 -0.20 8.65
C THR A 30 9.68 -0.66 8.03
N SER A 31 10.42 -1.54 8.70
CA SER A 31 11.52 -2.21 8.03
C SER A 31 10.92 -3.03 6.87
N ASN A 32 11.60 -3.08 5.72
CA ASN A 32 11.14 -3.90 4.59
C ASN A 32 10.93 -5.38 4.99
N ALA A 33 11.58 -5.83 6.07
CA ALA A 33 11.55 -7.19 6.58
C ALA A 33 10.40 -7.51 7.58
N GLU A 34 9.62 -6.52 8.03
CA GLU A 34 8.50 -6.79 8.95
C GLU A 34 7.30 -7.38 8.21
N ARG A 35 6.72 -8.46 8.77
CA ARG A 35 5.44 -9.05 8.33
C ARG A 35 4.35 -7.98 8.34
N LYS A 36 3.50 -8.00 7.32
CA LYS A 36 2.42 -7.02 7.15
C LYS A 36 1.06 -7.71 7.16
N ILE A 37 0.04 -6.95 7.55
CA ILE A 37 -1.37 -7.32 7.37
C ILE A 37 -1.89 -6.35 6.33
N ILE A 38 -2.08 -6.83 5.11
CA ILE A 38 -2.29 -5.98 3.93
C ILE A 38 -3.74 -6.13 3.50
N LEU A 39 -4.48 -5.01 3.54
CA LEU A 39 -5.80 -4.90 2.92
C LEU A 39 -5.65 -4.21 1.55
N PRO A 40 -5.68 -4.96 0.44
CA PRO A 40 -5.60 -4.39 -0.90
C PRO A 40 -6.96 -3.83 -1.35
N GLY A 41 -6.95 -2.71 -2.05
CA GLY A 41 -8.18 -2.10 -2.56
C GLY A 41 -7.95 -0.90 -3.46
N SER A 42 -9.00 -0.49 -4.17
CA SER A 42 -8.93 0.72 -5.01
C SER A 42 -9.05 2.01 -4.18
N PHE A 43 -9.70 1.94 -3.01
CA PHE A 43 -9.94 3.02 -2.05
C PHE A 43 -10.35 4.33 -2.72
N ASN A 44 -11.36 4.22 -3.59
CA ASN A 44 -11.89 5.33 -4.36
C ASN A 44 -13.42 5.42 -4.16
N PRO A 45 -13.90 5.88 -2.97
CA PRO A 45 -13.14 6.44 -1.84
C PRO A 45 -12.82 5.45 -0.71
N LEU A 46 -11.87 5.80 0.16
CA LEU A 46 -11.69 5.22 1.48
C LEU A 46 -12.87 5.56 2.39
N HIS A 47 -13.31 4.61 3.22
CA HIS A 47 -14.44 4.78 4.14
C HIS A 47 -14.28 3.87 5.37
N GLU A 48 -15.13 4.06 6.38
CA GLU A 48 -15.01 3.39 7.69
C GLU A 48 -14.97 1.86 7.61
N GLY A 49 -15.78 1.25 6.73
CA GLY A 49 -15.74 -0.20 6.53
C GLY A 49 -14.35 -0.76 6.19
N HIS A 50 -13.54 -0.04 5.39
CA HIS A 50 -12.16 -0.45 5.10
C HIS A 50 -11.26 -0.36 6.33
N ILE A 51 -11.45 0.69 7.14
CA ILE A 51 -10.67 0.93 8.36
C ILE A 51 -10.96 -0.16 9.39
N GLN A 52 -12.25 -0.42 9.64
CA GLN A 52 -12.70 -1.45 10.57
C GLN A 52 -12.25 -2.85 10.11
N LEU A 53 -12.30 -3.15 8.81
CA LEU A 53 -11.84 -4.44 8.30
C LEU A 53 -10.35 -4.66 8.60
N LEU A 54 -9.50 -3.66 8.35
CA LEU A 54 -8.07 -3.77 8.67
C LEU A 54 -7.83 -3.86 10.18
N GLU A 55 -8.59 -3.14 11.01
CA GLU A 55 -8.49 -3.20 12.46
C GLU A 55 -8.89 -4.56 13.03
N VAL A 56 -9.97 -5.15 12.53
CA VAL A 56 -10.39 -6.51 12.91
C VAL A 56 -9.37 -7.54 12.44
N ALA A 57 -8.88 -7.46 11.20
CA ALA A 57 -7.82 -8.33 10.72
C ALA A 57 -6.56 -8.23 11.59
N SER A 58 -6.21 -7.03 12.04
CA SER A 58 -5.05 -6.76 12.90
C SER A 58 -5.22 -7.32 14.31
N SER A 59 -6.44 -7.35 14.85
CA SER A 59 -6.68 -7.92 16.19
C SER A 59 -6.74 -9.45 16.18
N LEU A 60 -7.09 -10.06 15.03
CA LEU A 60 -7.14 -11.52 14.87
C LEU A 60 -5.76 -12.14 14.60
N LEU A 61 -4.81 -11.37 14.06
CA LEU A 61 -3.48 -11.84 13.73
C LEU A 61 -2.49 -11.45 14.84
N GLU A 62 -1.76 -12.43 15.38
CA GLU A 62 -0.87 -12.24 16.53
C GLU A 62 0.31 -11.29 16.26
N SER A 63 0.69 -11.11 14.99
CA SER A 63 1.81 -10.27 14.59
C SER A 63 1.65 -9.75 13.17
N GLY A 64 2.09 -8.51 12.96
CA GLY A 64 2.18 -7.90 11.63
C GLY A 64 1.78 -6.43 11.66
N TYR A 65 2.41 -5.66 10.80
CA TYR A 65 2.14 -4.23 10.70
C TYR A 65 0.96 -3.97 9.74
N PRO A 66 -0.12 -3.30 10.18
CA PRO A 66 -1.29 -3.07 9.35
C PRO A 66 -1.03 -2.05 8.25
N CYS A 67 -1.37 -2.40 7.02
CA CYS A 67 -1.21 -1.55 5.84
C CYS A 67 -2.40 -1.70 4.90
N PHE A 68 -2.74 -0.60 4.23
CA PHE A 68 -3.52 -0.65 3.00
C PHE A 68 -2.59 -0.84 1.80
N GLU A 69 -3.10 -1.38 0.70
CA GLU A 69 -2.36 -1.45 -0.57
C GLU A 69 -3.21 -1.02 -1.76
N ILE A 70 -2.64 -0.17 -2.61
CA ILE A 70 -3.23 0.22 -3.91
C ILE A 70 -2.31 -0.27 -5.01
N SER A 71 -2.87 -1.02 -5.95
CA SER A 71 -2.16 -1.42 -7.16
C SER A 71 -2.22 -0.30 -8.20
N ALA A 72 -1.06 0.30 -8.48
CA ALA A 72 -0.88 1.29 -9.55
C ALA A 72 -1.09 0.67 -10.93
N ILE A 73 -0.75 -0.61 -11.09
CA ILE A 73 -1.01 -1.39 -12.31
C ILE A 73 -2.04 -2.47 -11.96
N ASN A 74 -3.12 -2.55 -12.74
CA ASN A 74 -4.15 -3.57 -12.63
C ASN A 74 -4.20 -4.37 -13.94
N ALA A 75 -4.58 -5.65 -13.88
CA ALA A 75 -4.63 -6.50 -15.07
C ALA A 75 -5.68 -6.02 -16.09
N ASP A 76 -6.81 -5.49 -15.60
CA ASP A 76 -7.99 -5.18 -16.43
C ASP A 76 -8.20 -3.67 -16.67
N LYS A 77 -7.32 -2.82 -16.13
CA LYS A 77 -7.46 -1.36 -16.16
C LYS A 77 -6.14 -0.70 -16.51
N PRO A 78 -6.16 0.48 -17.17
CA PRO A 78 -4.93 1.23 -17.39
C PRO A 78 -4.23 1.57 -16.07
N PRO A 79 -2.88 1.70 -16.08
CA PRO A 79 -2.14 2.16 -14.91
C PRO A 79 -2.69 3.49 -14.37
N LEU A 80 -2.66 3.64 -13.05
CA LEU A 80 -2.99 4.90 -12.41
C LEU A 80 -1.96 5.97 -12.79
N THR A 81 -2.43 7.18 -13.05
CA THR A 81 -1.56 8.34 -13.16
C THR A 81 -1.00 8.73 -11.79
N ARG A 82 0.14 9.43 -11.77
CA ARG A 82 0.72 10.00 -10.54
C ARG A 82 -0.28 10.84 -9.76
N SER A 83 -1.08 11.66 -10.46
CA SER A 83 -2.11 12.50 -9.83
C SER A 83 -3.16 11.66 -9.10
N GLN A 84 -3.67 10.60 -9.74
CA GLN A 84 -4.64 9.68 -9.12
C GLN A 84 -4.05 8.94 -7.92
N ILE A 85 -2.78 8.52 -7.99
CA ILE A 85 -2.09 7.91 -6.86
C ILE A 85 -2.05 8.90 -5.68
N LYS A 86 -1.56 10.12 -5.90
CA LYS A 86 -1.48 11.15 -4.87
C LYS A 86 -2.84 11.50 -4.27
N GLU A 87 -3.88 11.59 -5.10
CA GLU A 87 -5.25 11.86 -4.65
C GLU A 87 -5.77 10.78 -3.70
N ARG A 88 -5.52 9.50 -4.02
CA ARG A 88 -5.92 8.38 -3.15
C ARG A 88 -5.07 8.31 -1.88
N VAL A 89 -3.76 8.54 -1.99
CA VAL A 89 -2.82 8.55 -0.85
C VAL A 89 -3.22 9.59 0.21
N LYS A 90 -3.63 10.79 -0.20
CA LYS A 90 -4.08 11.87 0.72
C LYS A 90 -5.19 11.45 1.68
N GLN A 91 -6.00 10.46 1.32
CA GLN A 91 -7.08 9.97 2.17
C GLN A 91 -6.52 9.23 3.41
N PHE A 92 -5.40 8.53 3.24
CA PHE A 92 -4.71 7.79 4.30
C PHE A 92 -3.94 8.69 5.25
N GLU A 93 -3.38 9.79 4.74
CA GLU A 93 -2.76 10.82 5.56
C GLU A 93 -3.75 11.40 6.57
N LYS A 94 -4.98 11.69 6.14
CA LYS A 94 -6.05 12.22 7.00
C LYS A 94 -6.44 11.29 8.15
N VAL A 95 -6.31 9.98 7.95
CA VAL A 95 -6.65 8.97 8.97
C VAL A 95 -5.42 8.38 9.66
N GLY A 96 -4.21 8.84 9.33
CA GLY A 96 -2.95 8.38 9.92
C GLY A 96 -2.67 6.89 9.71
N LYS A 97 -3.03 6.33 8.54
CA LYS A 97 -2.83 4.90 8.23
C LYS A 97 -1.78 4.70 7.15
N THR A 98 -0.96 3.65 7.25
CA THR A 98 0.03 3.35 6.21
C THR A 98 -0.63 2.81 4.94
N VAL A 99 -0.18 3.30 3.79
CA VAL A 99 -0.57 2.78 2.47
C VAL A 99 0.65 2.44 1.63
N ILE A 100 0.59 1.31 0.94
CA ILE A 100 1.59 0.84 0.00
C ILE A 100 1.04 1.04 -1.41
N ILE A 101 1.82 1.63 -2.30
CA ILE A 101 1.50 1.66 -3.73
C ILE A 101 2.38 0.62 -4.41
N SER A 102 1.80 -0.43 -4.97
CA SER A 102 2.53 -1.49 -5.67
C SER A 102 2.27 -1.45 -7.18
N ASN A 103 3.19 -1.97 -7.98
CA ASN A 103 2.98 -2.15 -9.42
C ASN A 103 2.66 -3.60 -9.81
N GLN A 104 2.33 -4.45 -8.84
CA GLN A 104 2.04 -5.86 -9.07
C GLN A 104 0.53 -6.14 -9.13
N PRO A 105 -0.02 -6.57 -10.27
CA PRO A 105 -1.46 -6.74 -10.42
C PRO A 105 -1.99 -8.04 -9.79
N PHE A 106 -1.12 -9.01 -9.48
CA PHE A 106 -1.53 -10.34 -9.03
C PHE A 106 -1.09 -10.63 -7.59
N PHE A 107 -1.97 -11.28 -6.81
CA PHE A 107 -1.70 -11.64 -5.42
C PHE A 107 -0.45 -12.49 -5.23
N TYR A 108 -0.17 -13.45 -6.11
CA TYR A 108 1.03 -14.29 -5.98
C TYR A 108 2.32 -13.46 -6.08
N LYS A 109 2.37 -12.46 -6.98
CA LYS A 109 3.52 -11.54 -7.09
C LYS A 109 3.63 -10.61 -5.88
N LYS A 110 2.49 -10.20 -5.32
CA LYS A 110 2.48 -9.41 -4.08
C LYS A 110 2.99 -10.24 -2.89
N ALA A 111 2.67 -11.53 -2.83
CA ALA A 111 3.19 -12.42 -1.79
C ALA A 111 4.72 -12.57 -1.86
N ASP A 112 5.29 -12.58 -3.07
CA ASP A 112 6.75 -12.56 -3.26
C ASP A 112 7.39 -11.24 -2.75
N LEU A 113 6.71 -10.10 -2.93
CA LEU A 113 7.17 -8.79 -2.46
C LEU A 113 7.04 -8.61 -0.94
N PHE A 114 6.03 -9.25 -0.33
CA PHE A 114 5.72 -9.10 1.09
C PHE A 114 5.76 -10.46 1.79
N PRO A 115 6.93 -11.11 1.87
CA PRO A 115 7.05 -12.46 2.42
C PRO A 115 6.59 -12.51 3.88
N GLY A 116 5.86 -13.57 4.22
CA GLY A 116 5.32 -13.78 5.57
C GLY A 116 4.18 -12.83 5.96
N SER A 117 3.69 -12.01 5.03
CA SER A 117 2.55 -11.12 5.24
C SER A 117 1.23 -11.82 4.94
N ALA A 118 0.16 -11.37 5.59
CA ALA A 118 -1.20 -11.81 5.32
C ALA A 118 -1.91 -10.80 4.41
N PHE A 119 -2.68 -11.29 3.44
CA PHE A 119 -3.63 -10.51 2.66
C PHE A 119 -5.04 -10.84 3.13
N VAL A 120 -5.82 -9.81 3.42
CA VAL A 120 -7.19 -9.92 3.97
C VAL A 120 -8.22 -9.25 3.08
#